data_AF-X0CDJ9-F1
#
_entry.id   AF-X0CDJ9-F1
#
_cell.length_a   1.000
_cell.length_b   1.000
_cell.length_c   1.000
_cell.angle_alpha   90.00
_cell.angle_beta   90.00
_cell.angle_gamma   90.00
#
_symmetry.space_group_name_H-M   'P 1'
#
loop_
_entity.id
_entity.type
_entity.pdbx_description
1 polymer ?
#
loop_
_entity_poly.entity_id
_entity_poly.type
_entity_poly.pdbx_seq_one_letter_code
_entity_poly.pdbx_strand_id
1 'polypeptide(L)'
;MRFEIAAVIMALAMNVSADRMEIFTKCTLGCDSSDAFFYTDYGAYKVNANEGCRSTSVPGMVEFCVDWGKRRSHFRFSGQNKRCLIQDSESAYGCAYNSCWKTTWKEISCHWREAPNPDIEKEPVSSAAAAKATASAFTA
;
A
#
# COMPACT_ATOMS: atom_id res chain seq x y z
N MET A 1 -49.36 -18.85 -25.47
CA MET A 1 -48.36 -19.53 -24.62
C MET A 1 -47.22 -18.54 -24.42
N ARG A 2 -47.03 -18.08 -23.19
CA ARG A 2 -45.99 -17.12 -22.80
C ARG A 2 -44.66 -17.87 -22.80
N PHE A 3 -43.75 -17.52 -23.70
CA PHE A 3 -42.39 -18.05 -23.66
C PHE A 3 -41.58 -17.15 -22.73
N GLU A 4 -41.42 -17.66 -21.51
CA GLU A 4 -40.57 -17.13 -20.45
C GLU A 4 -39.17 -16.82 -21.00
N ILE A 5 -38.77 -15.55 -20.95
CA ILE A 5 -37.43 -15.11 -21.32
C ILE A 5 -36.52 -15.52 -20.17
N ALA A 6 -35.86 -16.67 -20.31
CA ALA A 6 -34.79 -17.08 -19.40
C ALA A 6 -33.63 -16.10 -19.51
N ALA A 7 -33.58 -15.13 -18.59
CA ALA A 7 -32.46 -14.22 -18.43
C ALA A 7 -31.26 -15.03 -17.91
N VAL A 8 -30.36 -15.43 -18.82
CA VAL A 8 -29.06 -16.01 -18.47
C VAL A 8 -28.22 -14.90 -17.85
N ILE A 9 -28.14 -14.88 -16.52
CA ILE A 9 -27.20 -14.02 -15.80
C ILE A 9 -25.80 -14.60 -16.03
N MET A 10 -25.09 -14.09 -17.03
CA MET A 10 -23.65 -14.31 -17.13
C MET A 10 -23.00 -13.58 -15.95
N ALA A 11 -22.68 -14.31 -14.90
CA ALA A 11 -21.76 -13.84 -13.89
C ALA A 11 -20.38 -13.70 -14.55
N LEU A 12 -20.03 -12.48 -14.97
CA LEU A 12 -18.65 -12.16 -15.31
C LEU A 12 -17.84 -12.37 -14.02
N ALA A 13 -17.11 -13.49 -13.96
CA ALA A 13 -16.01 -13.64 -13.02
C ALA A 13 -14.96 -12.61 -13.42
N MET A 14 -15.12 -11.39 -12.90
CA MET A 14 -14.04 -10.42 -12.88
C MET A 14 -12.94 -11.07 -12.05
N ASN A 15 -11.92 -11.61 -12.71
CA ASN A 15 -10.66 -11.88 -12.05
C ASN A 15 -10.17 -10.51 -11.58
N VAL A 16 -10.51 -10.13 -10.35
CA VAL A 16 -9.80 -9.05 -9.67
C VAL A 16 -8.38 -9.59 -9.57
N SER A 17 -7.54 -9.16 -10.50
CA SER A 17 -6.12 -9.28 -10.40
C SER A 17 -5.66 -8.44 -9.22
N ALA A 18 -5.79 -9.04 -8.04
CA ALA A 18 -5.21 -8.49 -6.84
C ALA A 18 -3.70 -8.48 -7.06
N ASP A 19 -3.10 -7.29 -7.02
CA ASP A 19 -1.65 -7.20 -6.99
C ASP A 19 -1.19 -7.93 -5.72
N ARG A 20 -0.12 -8.70 -5.83
CA ARG A 20 0.42 -9.46 -4.71
C ARG A 20 1.90 -9.24 -4.59
N MET A 21 2.43 -9.51 -3.41
CA MET A 21 3.86 -9.38 -3.16
C MET A 21 4.38 -10.59 -2.40
N GLU A 22 5.56 -11.05 -2.80
CA GLU A 22 6.33 -12.06 -2.07
C GLU A 22 7.62 -11.41 -1.58
N ILE A 23 7.94 -11.59 -0.29
CA ILE A 23 9.17 -11.03 0.29
C ILE A 23 10.01 -12.16 0.89
N PHE A 24 11.29 -12.15 0.55
CA PHE A 24 12.29 -13.08 1.06
C PHE A 24 13.18 -12.35 2.05
N THR A 25 12.95 -12.61 3.34
CA THR A 25 13.68 -11.99 4.43
C THR A 25 14.82 -12.89 4.88
N LYS A 26 16.03 -12.33 4.98
CA LYS A 26 17.25 -13.02 5.44
C LYS A 26 17.71 -12.34 6.72
N CYS A 27 17.91 -13.09 7.80
CA CYS A 27 18.38 -12.54 9.07
C CYS A 27 19.69 -13.19 9.53
N THR A 28 20.64 -12.35 9.96
CA THR A 28 21.89 -12.77 10.63
C THR A 28 22.11 -11.96 11.91
N LEU A 29 22.52 -10.70 11.79
CA LEU A 29 22.62 -9.74 12.91
C LEU A 29 21.51 -8.66 12.87
N GLY A 30 20.80 -8.61 11.75
CA GLY A 30 19.58 -7.87 11.48
C GLY A 30 18.86 -8.58 10.33
N CYS A 31 17.61 -8.20 10.07
CA CYS A 31 16.81 -8.77 8.99
C CYS A 31 16.83 -7.82 7.78
N ASP A 32 17.10 -8.38 6.60
CA ASP A 32 16.99 -7.68 5.32
C ASP A 32 15.86 -8.29 4.49
N SER A 33 14.97 -7.42 4.04
CA SER A 33 13.79 -7.71 3.23
C SER A 33 13.88 -7.01 1.87
N SER A 34 15.10 -6.67 1.42
CA SER A 34 15.33 -6.02 0.12
C SER A 34 15.00 -6.90 -1.10
N ASP A 35 14.91 -8.21 -0.90
CA ASP A 35 14.65 -9.20 -1.95
C ASP A 35 13.16 -9.54 -1.98
N ALA A 36 12.38 -8.76 -2.74
CA ALA A 36 10.96 -8.96 -2.91
C ALA A 36 10.52 -8.91 -4.37
N PHE A 37 9.43 -9.60 -4.67
CA PHE A 37 8.77 -9.59 -5.97
C PHE A 37 7.35 -9.03 -5.84
N PHE A 38 7.08 -7.97 -6.59
CA PHE A 38 5.75 -7.40 -6.74
C PHE A 38 5.13 -7.91 -8.05
N TYR A 39 3.98 -8.55 -7.95
CA TYR A 39 3.26 -9.15 -9.07
C TYR A 39 2.07 -8.28 -9.42
N THR A 40 2.02 -7.91 -10.70
CA THR A 40 0.90 -7.20 -11.35
C THR A 40 0.35 -8.03 -12.49
N ASP A 41 -0.72 -7.55 -13.13
CA ASP A 41 -1.19 -8.07 -14.42
C ASP A 41 -0.16 -8.03 -15.54
N TYR A 42 0.79 -7.11 -15.46
CA TYR A 42 1.78 -6.88 -16.52
C TYR A 42 3.08 -7.66 -16.31
N GLY A 43 3.26 -8.27 -15.14
CA GLY A 43 4.44 -9.07 -14.82
C GLY A 43 4.88 -8.99 -13.36
N ALA A 44 6.06 -9.54 -13.10
CA ALA A 44 6.70 -9.56 -11.80
C ALA A 44 7.92 -8.63 -11.79
N TYR A 45 8.04 -7.80 -10.77
CA TYR A 45 9.08 -6.79 -10.64
C TYR A 45 9.81 -6.94 -9.31
N LYS A 46 11.14 -6.78 -9.33
CA LYS A 46 11.90 -6.73 -8.08
C LYS A 46 11.67 -5.40 -7.37
N VAL A 47 11.37 -5.46 -6.08
CA VAL A 47 11.18 -4.28 -5.22
C VAL A 47 11.94 -4.46 -3.92
N ASN A 48 12.32 -3.35 -3.28
CA ASN A 48 12.94 -3.35 -1.97
C ASN A 48 11.86 -3.21 -0.89
N ALA A 49 11.56 -4.28 -0.17
CA ALA A 49 10.49 -4.33 0.82
C ALA A 49 10.99 -4.18 2.27
N ASN A 50 12.16 -3.58 2.48
CA ASN A 50 12.57 -3.12 3.80
C ASN A 50 11.61 -2.06 4.35
N GLU A 51 11.54 -1.94 5.67
CA GLU A 51 10.72 -0.96 6.40
C GLU A 51 10.79 0.44 5.78
N GLY A 52 9.63 1.09 5.69
CA GLY A 52 9.46 2.46 5.21
C GLY A 52 8.99 2.56 3.76
N CYS A 53 9.01 3.80 3.25
CA CYS A 53 8.64 4.13 1.87
C CYS A 53 9.86 4.15 0.97
N ARG A 54 9.76 3.55 -0.22
CA ARG A 54 10.87 3.42 -1.17
C ARG A 54 10.41 3.62 -2.60
N SER A 55 11.30 4.13 -3.44
CA SER A 55 11.10 4.16 -4.89
C SER A 55 11.17 2.73 -5.44
N THR A 56 10.44 2.49 -6.54
CA THR A 56 10.44 1.19 -7.21
C THR A 56 10.73 1.35 -8.70
N SER A 57 11.10 0.24 -9.34
CA SER A 57 11.21 0.15 -10.79
C SER A 57 9.92 -0.36 -11.46
N VAL A 58 8.83 -0.49 -10.69
CA VAL A 58 7.54 -0.92 -11.21
C VAL A 58 6.97 0.22 -12.07
N PRO A 59 6.70 0.00 -13.37
CA PRO A 59 6.25 1.06 -14.26
C PRO A 59 4.98 1.76 -13.74
N GLY A 60 5.04 3.09 -13.63
CA GLY A 60 3.91 3.92 -13.21
C GLY A 60 3.61 3.88 -11.70
N MET A 61 4.33 3.09 -10.90
CA MET A 61 4.20 3.10 -9.45
C MET A 61 4.89 4.33 -8.89
N VAL A 62 4.13 5.21 -8.24
CA VAL A 62 4.63 6.49 -7.70
C VAL A 62 4.87 6.43 -6.20
N GLU A 63 4.31 5.42 -5.53
CA GLU A 63 4.39 5.25 -4.10
C GLU A 63 4.39 3.78 -3.74
N PHE A 64 5.27 3.39 -2.81
CA PHE A 64 5.37 2.05 -2.27
C PHE A 64 5.97 2.11 -0.87
N CYS A 65 5.24 1.62 0.13
CA CYS A 65 5.67 1.61 1.51
C CYS A 65 5.35 0.28 2.18
N VAL A 66 6.24 -0.17 3.06
CA VAL A 66 6.07 -1.38 3.88
C VAL A 66 6.20 -1.01 5.35
N ASP A 67 5.25 -1.44 6.16
CA ASP A 67 5.20 -1.29 7.62
C ASP A 67 5.15 -2.70 8.22
N TRP A 68 6.34 -3.26 8.46
CA TRP A 68 6.55 -4.56 9.10
C TRP A 68 6.03 -4.55 10.53
N GLY A 69 6.10 -3.43 11.23
CA GLY A 69 5.59 -3.29 12.60
C GLY A 69 4.10 -3.65 12.70
N LYS A 70 3.32 -3.36 11.65
CA LYS A 70 1.88 -3.67 11.57
C LYS A 70 1.52 -4.69 10.48
N ARG A 71 2.51 -5.31 9.84
CA ARG A 71 2.32 -6.27 8.74
C ARG A 71 1.40 -5.75 7.62
N ARG A 72 1.56 -4.47 7.27
CA ARG A 72 0.76 -3.78 6.26
C ARG A 72 1.66 -3.06 5.26
N SER A 73 1.21 -2.94 4.02
CA SER A 73 1.92 -2.21 2.98
C SER A 73 0.91 -1.45 2.13
N HIS A 74 1.35 -0.38 1.50
CA HIS A 74 0.52 0.33 0.53
C HIS A 74 1.34 0.74 -0.67
N PHE A 75 0.63 0.91 -1.79
CA PHE A 75 1.21 1.37 -3.03
C PHE A 75 0.21 2.21 -3.80
N ARG A 76 0.72 3.00 -4.74
CA ARG A 76 -0.10 3.82 -5.62
C ARG A 76 0.54 3.93 -6.99
N PHE A 77 -0.28 3.75 -8.01
CA PHE A 77 0.09 4.07 -9.38
C PHE A 77 -0.32 5.49 -9.72
N SER A 78 0.39 6.12 -10.67
CA SER A 78 0.04 7.44 -11.15
C SER A 78 -1.41 7.46 -11.66
N GLY A 79 -2.21 8.43 -11.20
CA GLY A 79 -3.63 8.55 -11.54
C GLY A 79 -4.56 7.55 -10.85
N GLN A 80 -4.06 6.70 -9.95
CA GLN A 80 -4.88 5.77 -9.16
C GLN A 80 -4.95 6.18 -7.69
N ASN A 81 -5.99 5.70 -7.01
CA ASN A 81 -6.08 5.77 -5.55
C ASN A 81 -5.08 4.81 -4.90
N LYS A 82 -4.81 5.04 -3.61
CA LYS A 82 -4.00 4.13 -2.80
C LYS A 82 -4.62 2.73 -2.76
N ARG A 83 -3.76 1.73 -2.88
CA ARG A 83 -4.07 0.30 -2.74
C ARG A 83 -3.24 -0.28 -1.61
N CYS A 84 -3.75 -1.30 -0.96
CA CYS A 84 -3.21 -1.78 0.31
C CYS A 84 -3.01 -3.28 0.29
N LEU A 85 -1.89 -3.71 0.86
CA LEU A 85 -1.51 -5.10 1.03
C LEU A 85 -1.47 -5.43 2.52
N ILE A 86 -1.81 -6.66 2.86
CA ILE A 86 -1.59 -7.24 4.18
C ILE A 86 -0.81 -8.53 4.04
N GLN A 87 0.05 -8.82 5.02
CA GLN A 87 0.73 -10.10 5.10
C GLN A 87 -0.31 -11.21 5.27
N ASP A 88 -0.31 -12.16 4.34
CA ASP A 88 -1.24 -13.28 4.24
C ASP A 88 -0.64 -14.56 4.83
N SER A 89 0.65 -14.79 4.60
CA SER A 89 1.35 -15.95 5.14
C SER A 89 2.81 -15.66 5.47
N GLU A 90 3.41 -16.57 6.24
CA GLU A 90 4.81 -16.59 6.59
C GLU A 90 5.27 -18.05 6.67
N SER A 91 6.37 -18.39 6.01
CA SER A 91 6.98 -19.71 6.08
C SER A 91 8.50 -19.62 6.07
N ALA A 92 9.16 -20.45 6.88
CA ALA A 92 10.61 -20.57 6.85
C ALA A 92 11.06 -21.29 5.58
N TYR A 93 12.22 -20.92 5.03
CA TYR A 93 12.84 -21.65 3.92
C TYR A 93 14.35 -21.81 4.15
N GLY A 94 14.93 -22.83 3.52
CA GLY A 94 16.37 -23.14 3.65
C GLY A 94 17.23 -22.09 2.95
N CYS A 95 18.23 -21.54 3.65
CA CYS A 95 19.16 -20.56 3.13
C CYS A 95 20.49 -20.59 3.90
N ALA A 96 21.51 -19.86 3.41
CA ALA A 96 22.83 -19.75 4.04
C ALA A 96 22.93 -18.76 5.23
N TYR A 97 21.81 -18.17 5.65
CA TYR A 97 21.74 -17.21 6.77
C TYR A 97 21.19 -17.89 8.03
N ASN A 98 21.24 -17.21 9.18
CA ASN A 98 20.80 -17.79 10.46
C ASN A 98 19.31 -18.15 10.43
N SER A 99 18.49 -17.32 9.79
CA SER A 99 17.09 -17.62 9.54
C SER A 99 16.61 -16.94 8.27
N CYS A 100 15.79 -17.63 7.49
CA CYS A 100 15.12 -17.03 6.34
C CYS A 100 13.63 -17.32 6.31
N TRP A 101 12.88 -16.32 5.86
CA TRP A 101 11.42 -16.32 5.85
C TRP A 101 10.92 -15.85 4.49
N LYS A 102 9.95 -16.58 3.95
CA LYS A 102 9.12 -16.14 2.82
C LYS A 102 7.79 -15.66 3.38
N THR A 103 7.42 -14.44 3.07
CA THR A 103 6.07 -13.92 3.36
C THR A 103 5.33 -13.66 2.05
N THR A 104 4.03 -13.93 2.05
CA THR A 104 3.13 -13.55 0.96
C THR A 104 2.22 -12.44 1.44
N TRP A 105 1.90 -11.52 0.54
CA TRP A 105 1.10 -10.35 0.81
C TRP A 105 0.04 -10.23 -0.25
N LYS A 106 -1.20 -10.03 0.18
CA LYS A 106 -2.36 -9.94 -0.71
C LYS A 106 -3.01 -8.58 -0.61
N GLU A 107 -3.61 -8.15 -1.71
CA GLU A 107 -4.41 -6.93 -1.72
C GLU A 107 -5.69 -7.07 -0.91
N ILE A 108 -5.98 -6.00 -0.19
CA ILE A 108 -7.20 -5.81 0.59
C ILE A 108 -7.69 -4.38 0.43
N SER A 109 -8.95 -4.13 0.79
CA SER A 109 -9.47 -2.78 0.85
C SER A 109 -8.68 -1.92 1.85
N CYS A 110 -8.22 -0.75 1.41
CA CYS A 110 -7.55 0.22 2.27
C CYS A 110 -8.51 0.79 3.31
N HIS A 111 -8.28 0.47 4.58
CA HIS A 111 -9.08 0.99 5.70
C HIS A 111 -8.25 1.81 6.69
N TRP A 112 -6.93 1.92 6.51
CA TRP A 112 -6.06 2.73 7.36
C TRP A 112 -5.56 3.99 6.65
N ARG A 113 -5.47 5.08 7.43
CA ARG A 113 -4.72 6.27 7.05
C ARG A 113 -3.23 5.95 7.06
N GLU A 114 -2.45 6.56 6.16
CA GLU A 114 -1.00 6.57 6.34
C GLU A 114 -0.68 7.12 7.74
N ALA A 115 0.29 6.52 8.41
CA ALA A 115 0.84 7.16 9.59
C ALA A 115 1.45 8.49 9.14
N PRO A 116 1.23 9.61 9.85
CA PRO A 116 1.90 10.86 9.53
C PRO A 116 3.41 10.61 9.49
N ASN A 117 4.07 11.08 8.44
CA ASN A 117 5.52 11.05 8.38
C ASN A 117 6.05 12.04 9.45
N PRO A 118 6.80 11.57 10.47
CA PRO A 118 7.32 12.45 11.52
C PRO A 118 8.28 13.53 10.98
N ASP A 119 8.77 13.37 9.76
CA ASP A 119 9.64 14.34 9.10
C ASP A 119 8.86 15.46 8.36
N ILE A 120 7.56 15.27 8.08
CA ILE A 120 6.71 16.28 7.41
C ILE A 120 5.98 17.18 8.42
N GLU A 121 5.67 16.69 9.62
CA GLU A 121 4.98 17.48 10.65
C GLU A 121 5.85 18.57 11.30
N LYS A 122 7.15 18.63 10.98
CA LYS A 122 8.06 19.67 11.49
C LYS A 122 8.03 20.98 10.70
N GLU A 123 7.35 21.05 9.56
CA GLU A 123 7.17 22.33 8.85
C GLU A 123 5.93 23.04 9.41
N PRO A 124 6.08 24.16 10.15
CA PRO A 124 4.93 24.94 10.56
C PRO A 124 4.26 25.53 9.32
N VAL A 125 3.01 25.14 9.09
CA VAL A 125 2.12 25.75 8.09
C VAL A 125 1.91 27.22 8.45
N SER A 126 2.79 28.09 7.94
CA SER A 126 2.60 29.54 7.97
C SER A 126 1.58 29.91 6.89
N SER A 127 0.30 29.85 7.25
CA SER A 127 -0.76 30.52 6.49
C SER A 127 -1.94 30.85 7.42
N ALA A 128 -1.87 32.00 8.08
CA ALA A 128 -3.03 32.64 8.67
C ALA A 128 -3.33 33.92 7.87
N ALA A 129 -4.05 33.75 6.76
CA ALA A 129 -4.75 34.83 6.11
C ALA A 129 -6.27 34.66 6.34
N ALA A 130 -6.88 35.76 6.80
CA ALA A 130 -8.30 36.11 6.77
C ALA A 130 -9.23 35.58 7.89
N ALA A 131 -9.54 36.47 8.84
CA ALA A 131 -10.91 36.61 9.36
C ALA A 131 -11.26 38.09 9.53
N LYS A 132 -12.06 38.59 8.59
CA LYS A 132 -12.76 39.87 8.55
C LYS A 132 -13.83 39.85 9.67
N ALA A 133 -13.86 40.85 10.55
CA ALA A 133 -15.01 41.09 11.42
C ALA A 133 -15.32 42.60 11.47
N THR A 134 -16.24 43.01 10.61
CA THR A 134 -17.03 44.23 10.75
C THR A 134 -18.16 43.97 11.75
N ALA A 135 -18.25 44.72 12.85
CA ALA A 135 -19.53 45.10 13.47
C ALA A 135 -19.32 46.25 14.49
N SER A 136 -20.24 47.21 14.39
CA SER A 136 -20.39 48.47 15.10
C SER A 136 -20.84 48.33 16.57
N ALA A 137 -20.47 49.26 17.45
CA ALA A 137 -21.39 50.15 18.20
C ALA A 137 -20.85 50.62 19.58
N PHE A 138 -20.96 51.95 19.82
CA PHE A 138 -21.29 52.67 21.09
C PHE A 138 -20.36 52.47 22.31
N THR A 139 -19.89 53.48 23.06
CA THR A 139 -20.41 54.83 23.36
C THR A 139 -19.28 55.71 23.94
N ALA A 140 -19.52 57.03 23.92
CA ALA A 140 -18.71 58.11 24.45
C ALA A 140 -18.38 58.02 25.96
#